data_AF-A0A2S6F9U6-F1
#
_entry.id   AF-A0A2S6F9U6-F1
#
_cell.length_a   1.000
_cell.length_b   1.000
_cell.length_c   1.000
_cell.angle_alpha   90.00
_cell.angle_beta   90.00
_cell.angle_gamma   90.00
#
_symmetry.space_group_name_H-M   'P 1'
#
loop_
_entity.id
_entity.type
_entity.pdbx_description
1 polymer ?
#
loop_
_entity_poly.entity_id
_entity_poly.type
_entity_poly.pdbx_seq_one_letter_code
_entity_poly.pdbx_strand_id
1 'polypeptide(L)'
;MASPRQISRCFADLVEMGKLVKIGYGIYAKAYRSEYLNKPVIKGGFSQICKEALTKLGVEWIPGSAEQAYNSGLSTQVPVRTIVQLKSRFRGHLKYGNRQLVVEKGINAR
;
A
#
# COMPACT_ATOMS: atom_id res chain seq x y z
N MET A 1 24.88 14.41 9.70
CA MET A 1 23.54 13.88 9.33
C MET A 1 23.09 14.58 8.06
N ALA A 2 22.50 13.86 7.10
CA ALA A 2 21.98 14.47 5.87
C ALA A 2 20.79 15.39 6.17
N SER A 3 20.68 16.52 5.46
CA SER A 3 19.56 17.45 5.58
C SER A 3 18.25 16.79 5.08
N PRO A 4 17.08 17.08 5.68
CA PRO A 4 15.78 16.58 5.20
C PRO A 4 15.53 16.84 3.70
N ARG A 5 16.07 17.96 3.18
CA ARG A 5 15.98 18.31 1.75
C ARG A 5 16.82 17.38 0.87
N GLN A 6 17.99 16.95 1.35
CA GLN A 6 18.84 15.98 0.65
C GLN A 6 18.16 14.61 0.60
N ILE A 7 17.59 14.16 1.73
CA ILE A 7 16.85 12.90 1.79
C ILE A 7 15.68 12.91 0.79
N SER A 8 14.90 13.99 0.79
CA SER A 8 13.76 14.14 -0.13
C SER A 8 14.17 14.09 -1.60
N ARG A 9 15.31 14.69 -1.95
CA ARG A 9 15.87 14.62 -3.32
C ARG A 9 16.26 13.19 -3.67
N CYS A 10 17.00 12.49 -2.81
CA CYS A 10 17.36 11.09 -3.06
C CYS A 10 16.14 10.18 -3.27
N PHE A 11 15.05 10.37 -2.51
CA PHE A 11 13.80 9.64 -2.74
C PHE A 11 13.15 10.01 -4.08
N ALA A 12 13.19 11.28 -4.48
CA ALA A 12 12.68 11.72 -5.78
C ALA A 12 13.49 11.07 -6.92
N ASP A 13 14.81 11.08 -6.84
CA ASP A 13 15.70 10.46 -7.83
C ASP A 13 15.42 8.94 -7.93
N LEU A 14 15.21 8.25 -6.80
CA LEU A 14 14.86 6.83 -6.79
C LEU A 14 13.49 6.52 -7.40
N VAL A 15 12.53 7.44 -7.29
CA VAL A 15 11.24 7.34 -7.96
C VAL A 15 11.39 7.57 -9.46
N GLU A 16 12.17 8.57 -9.87
CA GLU A 16 12.45 8.86 -11.28
C GLU A 16 13.17 7.70 -11.98
N MET A 17 14.16 7.09 -11.30
CA MET A 17 14.82 5.86 -11.76
C MET A 17 13.91 4.63 -11.78
N GLY A 18 12.66 4.73 -11.29
CA GLY A 18 11.69 3.62 -11.24
C GLY A 18 12.03 2.53 -10.22
N LYS A 19 12.93 2.81 -9.26
CA LYS A 19 13.29 1.88 -8.17
C LYS A 19 12.30 1.95 -7.01
N LEU A 20 11.62 3.09 -6.85
CA LEU A 20 10.57 3.31 -5.88
C LEU A 20 9.29 3.81 -6.55
N VAL A 21 8.15 3.54 -5.92
CA VAL A 21 6.87 4.14 -6.25
C VAL A 21 6.29 4.76 -4.99
N LYS A 22 5.87 6.02 -5.08
CA LYS A 22 5.18 6.69 -3.98
C LYS A 22 3.75 6.17 -3.90
N ILE A 23 3.37 5.66 -2.72
CA ILE A 23 2.01 5.14 -2.48
C ILE A 23 1.23 5.97 -1.47
N GLY A 24 1.89 6.85 -0.71
CA GLY A 24 1.27 7.74 0.26
C GLY A 24 2.21 8.87 0.67
N TYR A 25 1.79 9.71 1.61
CA TYR A 25 2.64 10.76 2.15
C TYR A 25 3.80 10.15 2.97
N GLY A 26 5.03 10.31 2.48
CA GLY A 26 6.22 9.71 3.11
C GLY A 26 6.33 8.18 2.98
N ILE A 27 5.47 7.54 2.19
CA ILE A 27 5.42 6.07 2.06
C ILE A 27 5.76 5.69 0.62
N TYR A 28 6.83 4.90 0.49
CA TYR A 28 7.37 4.44 -0.78
C TYR A 28 7.43 2.92 -0.81
N ALA A 29 7.00 2.33 -1.92
CA ALA A 29 7.07 0.91 -2.18
C ALA A 29 8.27 0.60 -3.09
N LYS A 30 8.94 -0.53 -2.85
CA LYS A 30 9.98 -1.02 -3.75
C LYS A 30 9.37 -1.41 -5.09
N ALA A 31 9.95 -0.91 -6.16
CA ALA A 31 9.50 -1.16 -7.52
C ALA A 31 10.59 -1.83 -8.36
N TYR A 32 10.15 -2.48 -9.42
CA TYR A 32 11.01 -2.98 -10.50
C TYR A 32 10.45 -2.50 -11.83
N ARG A 33 11.32 -2.34 -12.83
CA ARG A 33 10.88 -2.02 -14.19
C ARG A 33 10.35 -3.29 -14.83
N SER A 34 9.07 -3.30 -15.19
CA SER A 34 8.48 -4.40 -15.96
C SER A 34 8.81 -4.19 -17.43
N GLU A 35 9.43 -5.19 -18.07
CA GLU A 35 9.72 -5.17 -19.51
C GLU A 35 8.43 -5.15 -20.34
N TYR A 36 7.42 -5.91 -19.92
CA TYR A 36 6.12 -6.00 -20.60
C TYR A 36 5.31 -4.71 -20.54
N LEU A 37 5.32 -4.01 -19.41
CA LEU A 37 4.50 -2.80 -19.21
C LEU A 37 5.27 -1.49 -19.42
N ASN A 38 6.58 -1.58 -19.66
CA ASN A 38 7.51 -0.44 -19.79
C ASN A 38 7.37 0.63 -18.70
N LYS A 39 6.94 0.22 -17.50
CA LYS A 39 6.71 1.12 -16.37
C LYS A 39 7.16 0.47 -15.05
N PRO A 40 7.51 1.27 -14.02
CA PRO A 40 7.81 0.74 -12.71
C PRO A 40 6.57 0.11 -12.08
N VAL A 41 6.74 -1.11 -11.54
CA VAL A 41 5.68 -1.88 -10.89
C VAL A 41 6.10 -2.24 -9.47
N ILE A 42 5.17 -2.10 -8.53
CA ILE A 42 5.37 -2.48 -7.13
C ILE A 42 5.66 -3.98 -7.02
N LYS A 43 6.78 -4.34 -6.38
CA LYS A 43 7.12 -5.73 -6.09
C LYS A 43 6.20 -6.28 -5.00
N GLY A 44 5.60 -7.45 -5.21
CA GLY A 44 4.61 -8.05 -4.28
C GLY A 44 3.17 -7.54 -4.46
N GLY A 45 2.95 -6.56 -5.33
CA GLY A 45 1.61 -6.04 -5.62
C GLY A 45 1.06 -5.09 -4.54
N PHE A 46 0.02 -4.35 -4.91
CA PHE A 46 -0.47 -3.25 -4.08
C PHE A 46 -1.12 -3.70 -2.76
N SER A 47 -1.84 -4.83 -2.77
CA SER A 47 -2.56 -5.32 -1.59
C SER A 47 -1.60 -5.69 -0.46
N GLN A 48 -0.57 -6.47 -0.76
CA GLN A 48 0.44 -6.89 0.21
C GLN A 48 1.21 -5.70 0.77
N ILE A 49 1.64 -4.77 -0.09
CA ILE A 49 2.40 -3.59 0.33
C ILE A 49 1.56 -2.65 1.20
N CYS A 50 0.25 -2.50 0.94
CA CYS A 50 -0.59 -1.68 1.81
C CYS A 50 -0.65 -2.26 3.23
N LYS A 51 -0.83 -3.57 3.35
CA LYS A 51 -0.86 -4.30 4.62
C LYS A 51 0.46 -4.17 5.37
N GLU A 52 1.58 -4.37 4.67
CA GLU A 52 2.91 -4.20 5.23
C GLU A 52 3.16 -2.75 5.69
N ALA A 53 2.71 -1.77 4.92
CA ALA A 53 2.83 -0.35 5.28
C ALA A 53 2.05 -0.03 6.56
N LEU A 54 0.80 -0.51 6.69
CA LEU A 54 0.02 -0.32 7.92
C LEU A 54 0.73 -0.94 9.14
N THR A 55 1.24 -2.16 9.00
CA THR A 55 2.00 -2.84 10.07
C THR A 55 3.26 -2.05 10.44
N LYS A 56 4.03 -1.56 9.46
CA LYS A 56 5.24 -0.75 9.70
C LYS A 56 4.96 0.61 10.33
N LEU A 57 3.77 1.16 10.10
CA LEU A 57 3.30 2.40 10.72
C LEU A 57 2.73 2.20 12.13
N GLY A 58 2.70 0.96 12.65
CA GLY A 58 2.09 0.64 13.94
C GLY A 58 0.57 0.78 13.94
N VAL A 59 -0.07 0.75 12.77
CA VAL A 59 -1.53 0.75 12.67
C VAL A 59 -2.01 -0.68 12.88
N GLU A 60 -2.94 -0.87 13.81
CA GLU A 60 -3.59 -2.16 14.03
C GLU A 60 -4.70 -2.34 12.99
N TRP A 61 -4.67 -3.46 12.27
CA TRP A 61 -5.61 -3.76 11.21
C TRP A 61 -5.85 -5.26 11.10
N ILE A 62 -6.99 -5.62 10.51
CA ILE A 62 -7.30 -6.99 10.09
C ILE A 62 -7.77 -7.00 8.63
N PRO A 63 -7.69 -8.14 7.91
CA PRO A 63 -8.22 -8.24 6.54
C PRO A 63 -9.69 -7.83 6.47
N GLY A 64 -10.16 -7.31 5.33
CA GLY A 64 -11.59 -7.02 5.15
C GLY A 64 -12.45 -8.29 5.13
N SER A 65 -13.76 -8.14 5.33
CA SER A 65 -14.72 -9.26 5.39
C SER A 65 -14.62 -10.23 4.22
N ALA A 66 -14.52 -9.72 2.98
CA ALA A 66 -14.40 -10.56 1.78
C ALA A 66 -13.12 -11.42 1.78
N GLU A 67 -12.00 -10.87 2.26
CA GLU A 67 -10.75 -11.61 2.36
C GLU A 67 -10.78 -12.63 3.49
N GLN A 68 -11.42 -12.30 4.61
CA GLN A 68 -11.64 -13.27 5.69
C GLN A 68 -12.48 -14.45 5.21
N ALA A 69 -13.59 -14.20 4.50
CA ALA A 69 -14.46 -15.24 3.97
C ALA A 69 -13.76 -16.12 2.92
N TYR A 70 -12.92 -15.53 2.07
CA TYR A 70 -12.10 -16.28 1.12
C TYR A 70 -11.08 -17.17 1.85
N ASN A 71 -10.33 -16.61 2.81
CA ASN A 71 -9.31 -17.33 3.56
C ASN A 71 -9.90 -18.45 4.45
N SER A 72 -11.13 -18.29 4.93
CA SER A 72 -11.83 -19.30 5.73
C SER A 72 -12.60 -20.33 4.90
N GLY A 73 -12.52 -20.28 3.56
CA GLY A 73 -13.23 -21.19 2.67
C GLY A 73 -14.75 -20.98 2.60
N LEU A 74 -15.27 -19.89 3.18
CA LEU A 74 -16.69 -19.53 3.13
C LEU A 74 -17.10 -18.91 1.79
N SER A 75 -16.13 -18.51 0.98
CA SER A 75 -16.33 -17.99 -0.37
C SER A 75 -15.23 -18.47 -1.30
N THR A 76 -15.60 -18.78 -2.55
CA THR A 76 -14.65 -19.06 -3.64
C THR A 76 -14.28 -17.80 -4.43
N GLN A 77 -14.93 -16.67 -4.15
CA GLN A 77 -14.66 -15.41 -4.84
C GLN A 77 -13.35 -14.80 -4.38
N VAL A 78 -12.39 -14.67 -5.31
CA VAL A 78 -11.09 -14.05 -5.04
C VAL A 78 -11.26 -12.53 -4.87
N PRO A 79 -10.89 -11.93 -3.72
CA PRO A 79 -11.06 -10.51 -3.48
C PRO A 79 -10.09 -9.67 -4.34
N VAL A 80 -10.65 -8.83 -5.21
CA VAL A 80 -9.88 -7.97 -6.13
C VAL A 80 -9.47 -6.64 -5.49
N ARG A 81 -10.32 -6.08 -4.62
CA ARG A 81 -10.05 -4.81 -3.94
C ARG A 81 -9.23 -5.05 -2.67
N THR A 82 -8.31 -4.14 -2.39
CA THR A 82 -7.57 -4.12 -1.12
C THR A 82 -8.45 -3.46 -0.06
N ILE A 83 -9.12 -4.29 0.74
CA ILE A 83 -10.00 -3.85 1.82
C ILE A 83 -9.42 -4.32 3.15
N VAL A 84 -9.39 -3.43 4.13
CA VAL A 84 -8.98 -3.75 5.51
C VAL A 84 -9.99 -3.19 6.51
N GLN A 85 -10.06 -3.79 7.69
CA GLN A 85 -10.72 -3.20 8.84
C GLN A 85 -9.66 -2.68 9.80
N LEU A 86 -9.72 -1.37 10.09
CA LEU A 86 -8.79 -0.73 11.00
C LEU A 86 -9.24 -0.90 12.46
N LYS A 87 -8.31 -1.28 13.34
CA LYS A 87 -8.49 -1.38 14.79
C LYS A 87 -7.92 -0.17 15.53
N SER A 88 -6.89 0.47 14.97
CA SER A 88 -6.40 1.77 15.41
C SER A 88 -6.47 2.81 14.28
N ARG A 89 -6.30 4.08 14.63
CA ARG A 89 -6.50 5.20 13.69
C ARG A 89 -5.39 5.29 12.65
N PHE A 90 -5.78 5.40 11.38
CA PHE A 90 -4.87 5.78 10.30
C PHE A 90 -5.33 7.10 9.68
N ARG A 91 -4.42 8.07 9.59
CA ARG A 91 -4.65 9.36 8.92
C ARG A 91 -3.78 9.42 7.67
N GLY A 92 -4.40 9.18 6.51
CA GLY A 92 -3.69 9.08 5.25
C GLY A 92 -4.40 8.22 4.23
N HIS A 93 -3.86 8.19 3.02
CA HIS A 93 -4.33 7.34 1.95
C HIS A 93 -3.16 6.57 1.34
N LEU A 94 -3.43 5.32 0.97
CA LEU A 94 -2.53 4.52 0.16
C LEU A 94 -3.17 4.33 -1.21
N LYS A 95 -2.46 4.73 -2.27
CA LYS A 95 -2.93 4.66 -3.66
C LYS A 95 -1.81 4.23 -4.61
N TYR A 96 -2.17 3.51 -5.66
CA TYR A 96 -1.27 3.14 -6.75
C TYR A 96 -2.05 3.00 -8.05
N GLY A 97 -1.90 3.97 -8.94
CA GLY A 97 -2.76 4.12 -10.11
C GLY A 97 -4.24 4.17 -9.69
N ASN A 98 -5.07 3.30 -10.26
CA ASN A 98 -6.50 3.22 -9.94
C ASN A 98 -6.82 2.37 -8.70
N ARG A 99 -5.80 1.80 -8.05
CA ARG A 99 -5.96 1.00 -6.83
C ARG A 99 -5.81 1.89 -5.61
N GLN A 100 -6.65 1.68 -4.62
CA GLN A 100 -6.58 2.37 -3.34
C GLN A 100 -6.91 1.42 -2.21
N LEU A 101 -6.30 1.63 -1.05
CA LEU A 101 -6.69 0.96 0.18
C LEU A 101 -8.07 1.47 0.59
N VAL A 102 -9.01 0.55 0.80
CA VAL A 102 -10.36 0.86 1.28
C VAL A 102 -10.48 0.37 2.72
N VAL A 103 -11.02 1.22 3.58
CA VAL A 103 -11.29 0.87 4.98
C VAL A 103 -12.76 0.52 5.15
N GLU A 104 -13.00 -0.69 5.62
CA GLU A 104 -14.35 -1.17 5.93
C GLU A 104 -14.90 -0.48 7.18
N LYS A 105 -16.20 -0.15 7.18
CA LYS A 105 -16.95 0.49 8.29
C LYS A 105 -16.49 1.92 8.68
N GLY A 106 -15.35 2.41 8.21
CA GLY A 106 -14.93 3.82 8.31
C GLY A 106 -14.59 4.37 9.71
N ILE A 107 -14.75 3.59 10.78
CA ILE A 107 -14.64 4.05 12.18
C ILE A 107 -13.26 4.64 12.53
N ASN A 108 -12.20 4.17 11.86
CA ASN A 108 -10.80 4.50 12.18
C ASN A 108 -10.01 5.10 11.01
N ALA A 109 -10.71 5.53 9.96
CA ALA A 109 -10.11 6.18 8.79
C ALA A 109 -10.48 7.68 8.78
N ARG A 110 -9.49 8.55 8.56
CA ARG A 110 -9.71 9.94 8.14
C ARG A 110 -8.73 10.36 7.07
#